data_AF-A0ABD1UCG2-F1
#
_entry.id   AF-A0ABD1UCG2-F1
#
_cell.length_a   1.000
_cell.length_b   1.000
_cell.length_c   1.000
_cell.angle_alpha   90.00
_cell.angle_beta   90.00
_cell.angle_gamma   90.00
#
_symmetry.space_group_name_H-M   'P 1'
#
loop_
_entity.id
_entity.type
_entity.pdbx_description
1 polymer ?
#
loop_
_entity_poly.entity_id
_entity_poly.type
_entity_poly.pdbx_seq_one_letter_code
_entity_poly.pdbx_strand_id
1 'polypeptide(L)'
;MAQYIPTLDYYSGCLPILCTLYASSECYFGINLKPMSKPSEASYTIMPNMGYFEFLPHDPINSVLLSHDSPPRLVDLVDVEVGKEYELVITTYAGLCRYRVGDILRVTGFHNSAPQFKFIRRQNVLLSIDSDKTDESEL
;
A
#
# COMPACT_ATOMS: atom_id res chain seq x y z
N MET A 1 5.34 -11.64 -0.69
CA MET A 1 4.38 -12.76 -0.95
C MET A 1 4.33 -13.27 -2.38
N ALA A 2 4.53 -12.45 -3.43
CA ALA A 2 4.48 -12.95 -4.81
C ALA A 2 5.44 -14.12 -5.10
N GLN A 3 6.56 -14.20 -4.37
CA GLN A 3 7.54 -15.29 -4.44
C GLN A 3 6.99 -16.69 -4.13
N TYR A 4 5.88 -16.78 -3.38
CA TYR A 4 5.27 -18.06 -3.00
C TYR A 4 4.20 -18.56 -3.98
N ILE A 5 3.81 -17.76 -4.97
CA ILE A 5 2.76 -18.13 -5.93
C ILE A 5 3.08 -19.45 -6.64
N PRO A 6 4.30 -19.70 -7.18
CA PRO A 6 4.60 -20.97 -7.85
C PRO A 6 4.47 -22.19 -6.94
N THR A 7 4.88 -22.06 -5.67
CA THR A 7 4.79 -23.14 -4.68
C THR A 7 3.33 -23.43 -4.31
N LEU A 8 2.51 -22.39 -4.15
CA LEU A 8 1.07 -22.53 -3.89
C LEU A 8 0.35 -23.18 -5.08
N ASP A 9 0.67 -22.77 -6.31
CA ASP A 9 0.09 -23.36 -7.52
C ASP A 9 0.41 -24.85 -7.63
N TYR A 10 1.67 -25.23 -7.34
CA TYR A 10 2.11 -26.63 -7.35
C TYR A 10 1.31 -27.50 -6.38
N TYR A 11 1.16 -27.08 -5.11
CA TYR A 11 0.47 -27.89 -4.10
C TYR A 11 -1.04 -27.85 -4.23
N SER A 12 -1.61 -26.75 -4.71
CA SER A 12 -3.05 -26.59 -4.81
C SER A 12 -3.64 -27.15 -6.10
N GLY A 13 -2.80 -27.42 -7.12
CA GLY A 13 -3.29 -27.76 -8.46
C GLY A 13 -3.89 -26.54 -9.16
N CYS A 14 -3.24 -25.38 -9.03
CA CYS A 14 -3.67 -24.10 -9.60
C CYS A 14 -5.05 -23.62 -9.10
N LEU A 15 -5.36 -23.80 -7.81
CA LEU A 15 -6.57 -23.21 -7.23
C LEU A 15 -6.50 -21.68 -7.20
N PRO A 16 -7.63 -20.97 -7.28
CA PRO A 16 -7.65 -19.51 -7.17
C PRO A 16 -7.05 -19.02 -5.85
N ILE A 17 -6.01 -18.18 -5.95
CA ILE A 17 -5.39 -17.51 -4.80
C ILE A 17 -6.10 -16.18 -4.54
N LEU A 18 -6.69 -16.04 -3.35
CA LEU A 18 -7.47 -14.86 -2.97
C LEU A 18 -6.61 -13.89 -2.14
N CYS A 19 -6.44 -12.66 -2.61
CA CYS A 19 -5.85 -11.56 -1.84
C CYS A 19 -6.96 -10.60 -1.43
N THR A 20 -7.51 -10.79 -0.22
CA THR A 20 -8.78 -10.16 0.19
C THR A 20 -8.61 -8.82 0.89
N LEU A 21 -7.62 -8.70 1.77
CA LEU A 21 -7.48 -7.59 2.70
C LEU A 21 -6.11 -6.93 2.58
N TYR A 22 -6.08 -5.61 2.69
CA TYR A 22 -4.88 -4.82 2.93
C TYR A 22 -5.03 -4.10 4.28
N ALA A 23 -4.15 -4.44 5.23
CA ALA A 23 -4.18 -3.95 6.60
C ALA A 23 -2.78 -3.99 7.22
N SER A 24 -2.61 -3.26 8.32
CA SER A 24 -1.41 -3.28 9.16
C SER A 24 -1.77 -3.27 10.65
N SER A 25 -0.76 -3.27 11.52
CA SER A 25 -0.95 -3.12 12.97
C SER A 25 -1.53 -1.75 13.36
N GLU A 26 -1.26 -0.73 12.55
CA GLU A 26 -1.63 0.66 12.78
C GLU A 26 -3.07 0.96 12.32
N CYS A 27 -3.53 0.32 11.23
CA CYS A 27 -4.85 0.55 10.66
C CYS A 27 -5.28 -0.57 9.70
N TYR A 28 -6.58 -0.84 9.63
CA TYR A 28 -7.18 -1.60 8.52
C TYR A 28 -7.43 -0.65 7.36
N PHE A 29 -6.86 -0.91 6.18
CA PHE A 29 -6.93 0.06 5.08
C PHE A 29 -8.10 -0.22 4.14
N GLY A 30 -8.17 -1.44 3.60
CA GLY A 30 -9.06 -1.69 2.47
C GLY A 30 -9.18 -3.14 2.05
N ILE A 31 -10.06 -3.38 1.08
CA ILE A 31 -10.39 -4.71 0.58
C ILE A 31 -10.24 -4.79 -0.94
N ASN A 32 -9.95 -5.99 -1.44
CA ASN A 32 -10.00 -6.26 -2.87
C ASN A 32 -11.44 -6.55 -3.29
N LEU A 33 -12.02 -5.64 -4.07
CA LEU A 33 -13.40 -5.79 -4.60
C LEU A 33 -13.51 -6.84 -5.71
N LYS A 34 -12.39 -7.35 -6.23
CA LYS A 34 -12.31 -8.42 -7.23
C LYS A 34 -11.42 -9.56 -6.70
N PRO A 35 -11.86 -10.30 -5.67
CA PRO A 35 -11.00 -11.29 -5.00
C PRO A 35 -10.54 -12.43 -5.92
N MET A 36 -11.30 -12.72 -6.99
CA MET A 36 -10.98 -13.75 -7.99
C MET A 36 -10.00 -13.29 -9.07
N SER A 37 -9.51 -12.04 -9.04
CA SER A 37 -8.50 -11.56 -9.99
C SER A 37 -7.17 -12.28 -9.80
N LYS A 38 -6.32 -12.28 -10.82
CA LYS A 38 -4.95 -12.80 -10.68
C LYS A 38 -4.20 -12.05 -9.57
N PRO A 39 -3.33 -12.73 -8.79
CA PRO A 39 -2.56 -12.06 -7.74
C PRO A 39 -1.73 -10.87 -8.24
N SER A 40 -1.24 -10.90 -9.48
CA SER A 40 -0.48 -9.80 -10.11
C SER A 40 -1.32 -8.56 -10.42
N GLU A 41 -2.64 -8.69 -10.46
CA GLU A 41 -3.61 -7.63 -10.78
C GLU A 41 -4.38 -7.16 -9.54
N ALA A 42 -4.08 -7.74 -8.37
CA ALA A 42 -4.74 -7.41 -7.11
C ALA A 42 -4.65 -5.90 -6.82
N SER A 43 -5.82 -5.29 -6.64
CA SER A 43 -5.96 -3.87 -6.28
C SER A 43 -6.91 -3.76 -5.09
N TYR A 44 -6.53 -2.95 -4.11
CA TYR A 44 -7.26 -2.78 -2.86
C TYR A 44 -7.95 -1.42 -2.88
N THR A 45 -9.24 -1.40 -2.57
CA THR A 45 -10.01 -0.16 -2.41
C THR A 45 -9.94 0.23 -0.95
N ILE A 46 -9.36 1.40 -0.66
CA ILE A 46 -9.27 1.93 0.70
C ILE A 46 -10.67 2.33 1.16
N MET A 47 -11.03 1.90 2.37
CA MET A 47 -12.34 2.15 2.97
C MET A 47 -12.28 3.48 3.75
N PRO A 48 -12.96 4.55 3.30
CA PRO A 48 -12.77 5.90 3.85
C PRO A 48 -13.18 6.06 5.32
N ASN A 49 -13.94 5.10 5.87
CA ASN A 49 -14.39 5.12 7.27
C ASN A 49 -13.32 4.61 8.25
N MET A 50 -12.25 3.98 7.79
CA MET A 50 -11.24 3.36 8.67
C MET A 50 -10.26 4.37 9.29
N GLY A 51 -10.13 5.56 8.69
CA GLY A 51 -9.24 6.62 9.13
C GLY A 51 -9.20 7.74 8.11
N TYR A 52 -8.40 8.76 8.36
CA TYR A 52 -8.10 9.78 7.35
C TYR A 52 -6.83 9.39 6.61
N PHE A 53 -6.90 9.42 5.28
CA PHE A 53 -5.87 8.91 4.39
C PHE A 53 -5.33 10.03 3.52
N GLU A 54 -4.02 10.23 3.61
CA GLU A 54 -3.25 11.18 2.83
C GLU A 54 -2.14 10.46 2.07
N PHE A 55 -1.68 11.08 0.99
CA PHE A 55 -0.75 10.47 0.05
C PHE A 55 0.41 11.42 -0.22
N LEU A 56 1.63 10.97 0.08
CA LEU A 56 2.85 11.69 -0.27
C LEU A 56 3.30 11.22 -1.66
N PRO A 57 3.36 12.10 -2.68
CA PRO A 57 3.81 11.72 -4.01
C PRO A 57 5.20 11.08 -3.97
N HIS A 58 5.35 9.90 -4.58
CA HIS A 58 6.63 9.20 -4.67
C HIS A 58 7.28 9.53 -6.01
N ASP A 59 8.31 10.39 -5.99
CA ASP A 59 9.21 10.60 -7.12
C ASP A 59 10.58 9.98 -6.79
N PRO A 60 11.03 8.93 -7.50
CA PRO A 60 12.31 8.29 -7.23
C PRO A 60 13.52 9.21 -7.51
N ILE A 61 13.34 10.31 -8.26
CA ILE A 61 14.41 11.25 -8.61
C ILE A 61 14.51 12.39 -7.58
N ASN A 62 13.36 12.84 -7.07
CA ASN A 62 13.27 13.94 -6.11
C ASN A 62 12.72 13.40 -4.78
N SER A 63 13.58 12.82 -3.96
CA SER A 63 13.20 12.51 -2.59
C SER A 63 12.83 13.82 -1.88
N VAL A 64 11.57 13.94 -1.47
CA VAL A 64 11.09 15.13 -0.79
C VAL A 64 11.82 15.21 0.56
N LEU A 65 12.77 16.15 0.68
CA LEU A 65 13.40 16.48 1.95
C LEU A 65 12.32 17.03 2.87
N LEU A 66 11.94 16.26 3.89
CA LEU A 66 11.01 16.68 4.92
C LEU A 66 11.70 17.75 5.79
N SER A 67 11.36 19.01 5.60
CA SER A 67 11.68 20.06 6.56
C SER A 67 10.46 20.30 7.46
N HIS A 68 10.72 20.52 8.74
CA HIS A 68 9.66 20.86 9.70
C HIS A 68 8.99 22.20 9.36
N ASP A 69 9.72 23.09 8.68
CA ASP A 69 9.28 24.44 8.33
C ASP A 69 8.42 24.49 7.04
N SER A 70 8.47 23.47 6.19
CA SER A 70 7.61 23.35 5.01
C SER A 70 7.14 21.90 4.83
N PRO A 71 6.06 21.50 5.52
CA PRO A 71 5.54 20.15 5.39
C PRO A 71 5.15 19.89 3.92
N PRO A 72 5.41 18.68 3.40
CA PRO A 72 5.06 18.36 2.02
C PRO A 72 3.56 18.51 1.80
N ARG A 73 3.20 18.99 0.62
CA ARG A 73 1.82 19.03 0.18
C ARG A 73 1.35 17.60 -0.05
N LEU A 74 0.62 17.07 0.94
CA LEU A 74 -0.04 15.78 0.82
C LEU A 74 -1.26 15.90 -0.09
N VAL A 75 -1.60 14.79 -0.73
CA VAL A 75 -2.76 14.64 -1.59
C VAL A 75 -3.83 13.87 -0.81
N ASP A 76 -5.07 14.35 -0.84
CA ASP A 76 -6.18 13.67 -0.19
C ASP A 76 -6.58 12.41 -0.96
N LEU A 77 -7.29 11.49 -0.29
CA LEU A 77 -7.72 10.21 -0.87
C LEU A 77 -8.42 10.34 -2.24
N VAL A 78 -9.23 11.36 -2.45
CA VAL A 78 -9.99 11.54 -3.70
C VAL A 78 -9.20 12.22 -4.83
N ASP A 79 -8.07 12.86 -4.49
CA ASP A 79 -7.30 13.69 -5.42
C ASP A 79 -6.09 12.96 -6.02
N VAL A 80 -5.93 11.67 -5.71
CA VAL A 80 -4.85 10.84 -6.27
C VAL A 80 -5.04 10.61 -7.76
N GLU A 81 -3.96 10.47 -8.51
CA GLU A 81 -4.01 10.31 -9.96
C GLU A 81 -3.68 8.89 -10.41
N VAL A 82 -4.45 8.35 -11.35
CA VAL A 82 -4.23 7.01 -11.92
C VAL A 82 -2.81 6.90 -12.51
N GLY A 83 -2.12 5.82 -12.16
CA GLY A 83 -0.77 5.54 -12.63
C GLY A 83 0.34 6.16 -11.79
N LYS A 84 0.05 7.12 -10.90
CA LYS A 84 1.03 7.70 -9.98
C LYS A 84 1.26 6.81 -8.76
N GLU A 85 2.46 6.90 -8.22
CA GLU A 85 2.89 6.20 -7.00
C GLU A 85 2.93 7.18 -5.83
N TYR A 86 2.49 6.71 -4.68
CA TYR A 86 2.40 7.48 -3.45
C TYR A 86 2.82 6.65 -2.26
N GLU A 87 3.39 7.30 -1.27
CA GLU A 87 3.54 6.73 0.06
C GLU A 87 2.30 7.02 0.90
N LEU A 88 1.81 5.99 1.60
CA LEU A 88 0.63 6.07 2.44
C LEU A 88 0.92 6.81 3.76
N VAL A 89 0.12 7.85 4.03
CA VAL A 89 0.11 8.60 5.28
C VAL A 89 -1.27 8.46 5.93
N ILE A 90 -1.30 8.13 7.22
CA ILE A 90 -2.55 7.87 7.94
C ILE A 90 -2.72 8.76 9.17
N THR A 91 -3.97 9.14 9.42
CA THR A 91 -4.42 9.67 10.70
C THR A 91 -5.51 8.76 11.25
N THR A 92 -5.31 8.21 12.45
CA THR A 92 -6.18 7.17 13.03
C THR A 92 -6.91 7.67 14.28
N TYR A 93 -8.05 7.03 14.58
CA TYR A 93 -8.80 7.29 15.82
C TYR A 93 -8.01 7.00 17.10
N ALA A 94 -6.97 6.17 17.01
CA ALA A 94 -6.09 5.83 18.13
C ALA A 94 -5.02 6.91 18.41
N GLY A 95 -4.97 8.00 17.62
CA GLY A 95 -4.11 9.15 17.87
C GLY A 95 -2.81 9.18 17.07
N LEU A 96 -2.65 8.32 16.05
CA LEU A 96 -1.60 8.55 15.05
C LEU A 96 -2.03 9.72 14.16
N CYS A 97 -1.18 10.73 14.02
CA CYS A 97 -1.45 11.93 13.23
C CYS A 97 -0.41 12.08 12.12
N ARG A 98 -0.85 12.08 10.86
CA ARG A 98 0.01 12.15 9.66
C ARG A 98 1.19 11.16 9.72
N TYR A 99 0.91 9.95 10.21
CA TYR A 99 1.91 8.90 10.37
C TYR A 99 2.22 8.25 9.01
N ARG A 100 3.51 8.20 8.67
CA ARG A 100 4.01 7.57 7.44
C ARG A 100 4.08 6.06 7.63
N VAL A 101 3.27 5.31 6.88
CA VAL A 101 3.26 3.84 6.94
C VAL A 101 4.52 3.24 6.29
N GLY A 102 5.10 3.96 5.32
CA GLY A 102 6.24 3.52 4.52
C GLY A 102 5.84 2.61 3.35
N ASP A 103 4.56 2.33 3.16
CA ASP A 103 4.06 1.55 2.02
C ASP A 103 3.95 2.43 0.77
N ILE A 104 4.48 1.94 -0.35
CA ILE A 104 4.35 2.55 -1.68
C ILE A 104 3.20 1.89 -2.42
N LEU A 105 2.24 2.71 -2.82
CA LEU A 105 1.01 2.32 -3.48
C LEU A 105 0.91 3.01 -4.83
N ARG A 106 0.48 2.27 -5.85
CA ARG A 106 0.17 2.83 -7.17
C ARG A 106 -1.32 2.84 -7.41
N VAL A 107 -1.86 3.98 -7.82
CA VAL A 107 -3.29 4.09 -8.17
C VAL A 107 -3.54 3.31 -9.47
N THR A 108 -4.43 2.32 -9.43
CA THR A 108 -4.81 1.51 -10.60
C THR A 108 -6.14 1.91 -11.21
N GLY A 109 -6.98 2.64 -10.46
CA GLY A 109 -8.27 3.09 -10.93
C GLY A 109 -9.14 3.56 -9.76
N PHE A 110 -10.44 3.65 -10.00
CA PHE A 110 -11.42 4.09 -9.02
C PHE A 110 -12.63 3.17 -9.03
N HIS A 111 -13.17 2.90 -7.84
CA HIS A 111 -14.50 2.33 -7.66
C HIS A 111 -15.42 3.44 -7.16
N ASN A 112 -16.28 3.95 -8.06
CA ASN A 112 -16.99 5.21 -7.86
C ASN A 112 -15.97 6.34 -7.62
N SER A 113 -16.02 7.01 -6.46
CA SER A 113 -15.05 8.03 -6.06
C SER A 113 -13.90 7.49 -5.19
N ALA A 114 -13.94 6.21 -4.79
CA ALA A 114 -12.90 5.62 -3.95
C ALA A 114 -11.75 5.08 -4.82
N PRO A 115 -10.51 5.53 -4.62
CA PRO A 115 -9.36 5.02 -5.38
C PRO A 115 -9.07 3.55 -5.06
N GLN A 116 -8.52 2.86 -6.06
CA GLN A 116 -7.99 1.50 -5.95
C GLN A 116 -6.48 1.53 -6.10
N PHE A 117 -5.80 0.80 -5.23
CA PHE A 117 -4.34 0.80 -5.14
C PHE A 117 -3.76 -0.59 -5.34
N LYS A 118 -2.72 -0.67 -6.15
CA LYS A 118 -1.81 -1.81 -6.19
C LYS A 118 -0.66 -1.57 -5.21
N PHE A 119 -0.44 -2.54 -4.32
CA PHE A 119 0.72 -2.54 -3.44
C PHE A 119 1.99 -2.78 -4.27
N ILE A 120 2.97 -1.87 -4.16
CA ILE A 120 4.25 -1.98 -4.87
C ILE A 120 5.29 -2.60 -3.96
N ARG A 121 5.56 -1.94 -2.82
CA ARG A 121 6.56 -2.37 -1.82
C ARG A 121 6.40 -1.57 -0.54
N ARG A 122 7.06 -2.04 0.53
CA ARG A 122 7.35 -1.21 1.71
C ARG A 122 8.76 -0.63 1.56
N GLN A 123 8.94 0.65 1.88
CA GLN A 123 10.25 1.30 1.86
C GLN A 123 11.21 0.59 2.81
N ASN A 124 12.50 0.58 2.46
CA ASN A 124 13.59 0.07 3.29
C ASN A 124 13.46 -1.40 3.70
N VAL A 125 12.88 -2.24 2.82
CA VAL A 125 12.85 -3.68 2.99
C VAL A 125 13.67 -4.34 1.88
N LEU A 126 14.77 -4.98 2.26
CA LEU A 126 15.69 -5.65 1.35
C LEU A 126 15.47 -7.18 1.36
N LEU A 127 15.30 -7.78 2.54
CA LEU A 127 14.97 -9.21 2.69
C LEU A 127 13.65 -9.38 3.46
N SER A 128 12.85 -10.34 3.02
CA SER A 128 11.59 -10.72 3.69
C SER A 128 11.19 -12.15 3.29
N ILE A 129 11.10 -13.04 4.27
CA ILE A 129 10.64 -14.43 4.08
C ILE A 129 9.17 -14.55 4.50
N ASP A 130 8.84 -14.23 5.73
CA ASP A 130 7.48 -14.25 6.27
C ASP A 130 7.06 -12.83 6.68
N SER A 131 7.08 -12.55 7.98
CA SER A 131 6.73 -11.25 8.56
C SER A 131 7.96 -10.35 8.77
N ASP A 132 9.16 -10.96 8.71
CA ASP A 132 10.46 -10.31 8.81
C ASP A 132 10.67 -9.30 7.67
N LYS A 133 11.32 -8.19 8.03
CA LYS A 133 11.66 -7.09 7.14
C LYS A 133 13.04 -6.61 7.54
N THR A 134 14.06 -7.00 6.79
CA THR A 134 15.45 -6.59 7.05
C THR A 134 15.82 -5.47 6.11
N ASP A 135 16.32 -4.37 6.68
CA ASP A 135 16.82 -3.20 5.94
C ASP A 135 18.31 -3.36 5.59
N GLU A 136 18.80 -2.57 4.63
CA GLU A 136 20.20 -2.54 4.24
C GLU A 136 21.13 -2.20 5.42
N SER A 137 20.69 -1.34 6.35
CA SER A 137 21.47 -0.99 7.54
C SER A 137 21.59 -2.11 8.57
N GLU A 138 20.74 -3.13 8.50
CA GLU A 138 20.74 -4.28 9.41
C GLU A 138 21.58 -5.45 8.88
N LEU A 139 22.10 -5.34 7.65
CA LEU A 139 22.94 -6.32 6.97
C LEU A 139 24.43 -6.10 7.26
#